data_AF-A0AAV4BP78-F1
#
_entry.id   AF-A0AAV4BP78-F1
#
_cell.length_a   1.000
_cell.length_b   1.000
_cell.length_c   1.000
_cell.angle_alpha   90.00
_cell.angle_beta   90.00
_cell.angle_gamma   90.00
#
_symmetry.space_group_name_H-M   'P 1'
#
loop_
_entity.id
_entity.type
_entity.pdbx_description
1 polymer ?
#
loop_
_entity_poly.entity_id
_entity_poly.type
_entity_poly.pdbx_seq_one_letter_code
_entity_poly.pdbx_strand_id
1 'polypeptide(L)'
;MSTILGEGHFIPEQTFKINGSEIEIPYMVIGDKAFPVKTYLMKPFAARTLNAKRRIYNCRHPRARRAVECAFGILASKFEFFQRPMQVKPDKAFIITVMVGCRRE
;
A
#
# COMPACT_ATOMS: atom_id res chain seq x y z
N MET A 1 5.56 -15.86 -0.33
CA MET A 1 5.01 -14.50 -0.47
C MET A 1 3.49 -14.41 -0.17
N SER A 2 2.71 -15.50 -0.19
CA SER A 2 1.25 -15.44 0.03
C SER A 2 0.79 -15.40 1.50
N THR A 3 1.62 -15.80 2.47
CA THR A 3 1.16 -15.96 3.87
C THR A 3 1.15 -14.65 4.68
N ILE A 4 1.99 -13.67 4.32
CA ILE A 4 2.21 -12.44 5.12
C ILE A 4 1.05 -11.45 5.05
N LEU A 5 0.22 -11.53 4.00
CA LEU A 5 -0.97 -10.70 3.85
C LEU A 5 -2.24 -11.42 4.33
N GLY A 6 -2.17 -12.63 4.89
CA GLY A 6 -3.35 -13.48 5.16
C GLY A 6 -4.35 -12.89 6.15
N GLU A 7 -3.82 -12.20 7.18
CA GLU A 7 -4.56 -11.80 8.40
C GLU A 7 -4.66 -10.27 8.58
N GLY A 8 -4.06 -9.45 7.72
CA GLY A 8 -4.07 -7.99 7.87
C GLY A 8 -3.28 -7.44 9.07
N HIS A 9 -2.52 -8.28 9.78
CA HIS A 9 -1.79 -7.97 11.02
C HIS A 9 -0.85 -6.75 10.97
N PHE A 10 -0.41 -6.32 9.78
CA PHE A 10 0.49 -5.18 9.58
C PHE A 10 -0.22 -3.86 9.25
N ILE A 11 -1.55 -3.85 9.21
CA ILE A 11 -2.34 -2.66 8.86
C ILE A 11 -2.77 -1.99 10.17
N PRO A 12 -2.38 -0.73 10.41
CA PRO A 12 -2.79 -0.03 11.62
C PRO A 12 -4.31 0.13 11.65
N GLU A 13 -4.92 -0.13 12.81
CA GLU A 13 -6.37 0.03 13.03
C GLU A 13 -6.83 1.50 13.06
N GLN A 14 -5.89 2.43 13.02
CA GLN A 14 -6.13 3.87 13.04
C GLN A 14 -6.93 4.32 11.81
N THR A 15 -7.81 5.28 12.01
CA THR A 15 -8.54 5.97 10.93
C THR A 15 -8.06 7.41 10.81
N PHE A 16 -8.22 8.00 9.63
CA PHE A 16 -7.92 9.40 9.40
C PHE A 16 -9.05 10.10 8.63
N LYS A 17 -9.17 11.41 8.84
CA LYS A 17 -10.12 12.28 8.14
C LYS A 17 -9.40 12.97 6.98
N ILE A 18 -10.02 12.95 5.80
CA ILE A 18 -9.43 13.60 4.62
C ILE A 18 -10.01 15.02 4.52
N ASN A 19 -9.15 16.04 4.58
CA ASN A 19 -9.52 17.44 4.31
C ASN A 19 -10.77 17.93 5.08
N GLY A 20 -10.89 17.57 6.36
CA GLY A 20 -12.03 17.97 7.20
C GLY A 20 -13.32 17.19 6.95
N SER A 21 -13.29 16.08 6.20
CA SER A 21 -14.44 15.18 6.06
C SER A 21 -14.85 14.60 7.41
N GLU A 22 -16.15 14.46 7.65
CA GLU A 22 -16.68 13.72 8.81
C GLU A 22 -16.44 12.20 8.70
N ILE A 23 -16.10 11.73 7.49
CA ILE A 23 -15.84 10.33 7.21
C ILE A 23 -14.43 9.96 7.68
N GLU A 24 -14.35 8.99 8.57
CA GLU A 24 -13.13 8.33 8.98
C GLU A 24 -12.78 7.20 8.01
N ILE A 25 -11.55 7.21 7.50
CA ILE A 25 -11.08 6.24 6.52
C ILE A 25 -9.95 5.42 7.15
N PRO A 26 -10.05 4.08 7.17
CA PRO A 26 -9.00 3.22 7.69
C PRO A 26 -7.84 3.11 6.70
N TYR A 27 -6.68 2.68 7.18
CA TYR A 27 -5.59 2.30 6.29
C TYR A 27 -5.97 1.07 5.46
N MET A 28 -5.66 1.11 4.17
CA MET A 28 -5.93 0.02 3.24
C MET A 28 -4.72 -0.24 2.36
N VAL A 29 -4.49 -1.51 2.03
CA VAL A 29 -3.46 -1.93 1.08
C VAL A 29 -4.01 -1.80 -0.33
N ILE A 30 -3.18 -1.31 -1.26
CA ILE A 30 -3.53 -1.22 -2.67
C ILE A 30 -3.03 -2.47 -3.38
N GLY A 31 -3.96 -3.32 -3.81
CA GLY A 31 -3.68 -4.61 -4.43
C GLY A 31 -3.98 -4.67 -5.92
N ASP A 32 -3.38 -5.64 -6.60
CA ASP A 32 -3.73 -6.03 -7.96
C ASP A 32 -5.05 -6.81 -8.04
N LYS A 33 -5.61 -6.90 -9.25
CA LYS A 33 -6.73 -7.76 -9.60
C LYS A 33 -6.48 -9.24 -9.28
N ALA A 34 -5.21 -9.68 -9.27
CA ALA A 34 -4.82 -11.05 -8.96
C ALA A 34 -5.09 -11.45 -7.50
N PHE A 35 -5.23 -10.49 -6.58
CA PHE A 35 -5.48 -10.78 -5.18
C PHE A 35 -6.97 -11.00 -4.87
N PRO A 36 -7.29 -11.88 -3.90
CA PRO A 36 -8.66 -12.05 -3.42
C PRO A 36 -9.18 -10.76 -2.79
N VAL A 37 -10.50 -10.54 -2.82
CA VAL A 37 -11.10 -9.40 -2.11
C VAL A 37 -10.93 -9.61 -0.61
N LYS A 38 -10.41 -8.61 0.09
CA LYS A 38 -10.28 -8.58 1.55
C LYS A 38 -10.79 -7.23 2.05
N THR A 39 -11.21 -7.16 3.31
CA THR A 39 -11.73 -5.92 3.94
C THR A 39 -10.70 -4.80 3.97
N TYR A 40 -9.42 -5.16 4.01
CA TYR A 40 -8.28 -4.24 4.06
C TYR A 40 -7.57 -4.04 2.71
N LEU A 41 -8.06 -4.67 1.63
CA LEU A 41 -7.41 -4.66 0.32
C LEU A 41 -8.28 -3.98 -0.74
N MET A 42 -7.84 -2.81 -1.19
CA MET A 42 -8.42 -2.11 -2.32
C MET A 42 -7.92 -2.70 -3.64
N LYS A 43 -8.84 -3.02 -4.57
CA LYS A 43 -8.49 -3.56 -5.89
C LYS A 43 -9.29 -2.87 -7.01
N PRO A 44 -8.80 -2.85 -8.26
CA PRO A 44 -9.53 -2.25 -9.36
C PRO A 44 -10.84 -2.99 -9.63
N PHE A 45 -11.89 -2.24 -9.96
CA PHE A 45 -13.17 -2.81 -10.38
C PHE A 45 -13.04 -3.55 -11.72
N ALA A 46 -13.75 -4.66 -11.87
CA ALA A 46 -13.79 -5.39 -13.14
C ALA A 46 -14.42 -4.53 -14.25
N ALA A 47 -13.85 -4.62 -15.47
CA ALA A 47 -14.24 -3.80 -16.61
C ALA A 47 -15.72 -3.98 -17.05
N ARG A 48 -16.34 -5.11 -16.70
CA ARG A 48 -17.69 -5.48 -17.13
C ARG A 48 -18.80 -4.59 -16.54
N THR A 49 -18.57 -3.90 -15.42
CA THR A 49 -19.60 -3.11 -14.71
C THR A 49 -19.03 -1.82 -14.14
N LEU A 50 -18.64 -0.90 -15.04
CA LEU A 50 -18.01 0.37 -14.70
C LEU A 50 -18.97 1.54 -14.82
N ASN A 51 -19.61 1.90 -13.70
CA ASN A 51 -20.30 3.18 -13.54
C ASN A 51 -19.27 4.33 -13.52
N ALA A 52 -19.70 5.57 -13.76
CA ALA A 52 -18.82 6.74 -13.83
C ALA A 52 -17.85 6.86 -12.63
N LYS A 53 -18.36 6.68 -11.40
CA LYS A 53 -17.53 6.69 -10.17
C LYS A 53 -16.47 5.58 -10.16
N ARG A 54 -16.81 4.37 -10.62
CA ARG A 54 -15.87 3.23 -10.71
C ARG A 54 -14.81 3.45 -11.79
N ARG A 55 -15.15 4.13 -12.89
CA ARG A 55 -14.17 4.53 -13.92
C ARG A 55 -13.14 5.51 -13.35
N ILE A 56 -13.61 6.52 -12.62
CA ILE A 56 -12.73 7.50 -11.95
C ILE A 56 -11.80 6.79 -10.96
N TYR A 57 -12.35 5.88 -10.14
CA TYR A 57 -11.54 5.08 -9.22
C TYR A 57 -10.49 4.24 -9.96
N ASN A 58 -10.89 3.48 -10.99
CA ASN A 58 -9.96 2.66 -11.77
C ASN A 58 -8.87 3.47 -12.48
N CYS A 59 -9.14 4.73 -12.84
CA CYS A 59 -8.12 5.62 -13.40
C CYS A 59 -7.10 6.08 -12.34
N ARG A 60 -7.55 6.30 -11.10
CA ARG A 60 -6.70 6.75 -9.99
C ARG A 60 -5.91 5.61 -9.34
N HIS A 61 -6.45 4.40 -9.34
CA HIS A 61 -5.86 3.24 -8.66
C HIS A 61 -4.43 2.93 -9.15
N PRO A 62 -4.12 2.85 -10.46
CA PRO A 62 -2.75 2.69 -10.94
C PRO A 62 -1.82 3.84 -10.58
N ARG A 63 -2.33 5.09 -10.49
CA ARG A 63 -1.50 6.25 -10.09
C ARG A 63 -1.08 6.16 -8.63
N ALA A 64 -1.98 5.73 -7.76
CA ALA A 64 -1.66 5.51 -6.35
C ALA A 64 -0.61 4.40 -6.19
N ARG A 65 -0.73 3.29 -6.94
CA ARG A 65 0.31 2.25 -6.99
C ARG A 65 1.64 2.78 -7.48
N ARG A 66 1.63 3.53 -8.58
CA ARG A 66 2.86 4.10 -9.17
C ARG A 66 3.60 4.98 -8.17
N ALA A 67 2.90 5.80 -7.39
CA ALA A 67 3.52 6.62 -6.35
C ALA A 67 4.26 5.77 -5.30
N VAL A 68 3.63 4.69 -4.84
CA VAL A 68 4.23 3.74 -3.89
C VAL A 68 5.43 3.01 -4.52
N GLU A 69 5.29 2.50 -5.74
CA GLU A 69 6.36 1.82 -6.48
C GLU A 69 7.56 2.74 -6.75
N CYS A 70 7.31 4.01 -7.10
CA CYS A 70 8.37 5.01 -7.27
C CYS A 70 9.10 5.30 -5.95
N ALA A 71 8.38 5.42 -4.83
CA ALA A 71 9.00 5.62 -3.52
C ALA A 71 9.90 4.43 -3.14
N PHE A 72 9.42 3.19 -3.30
CA PHE A 72 10.24 1.99 -3.08
C PHE A 72 11.39 1.86 -4.08
N GLY A 73 11.21 2.29 -5.33
CA GLY A 73 12.28 2.35 -6.32
C GLY A 73 13.41 3.31 -5.91
N ILE A 74 13.07 4.48 -5.36
CA ILE A 74 14.06 5.43 -4.82
C ILE A 74 14.79 4.81 -3.61
N LEU A 75 14.04 4.18 -2.69
CA LEU A 75 14.63 3.49 -1.54
C LEU A 75 15.59 2.38 -1.99
N ALA A 76 15.19 1.54 -2.95
CA ALA A 76 16.02 0.47 -3.49
C ALA A 76 17.24 0.98 -4.28
N SER A 77 17.11 2.14 -4.94
CA SER A 77 18.24 2.76 -5.63
C SER A 77 19.24 3.41 -4.67
N LYS A 78 18.78 3.98 -3.55
CA LYS A 78 19.65 4.62 -2.55
C LYS A 78 20.28 3.60 -1.60
N PHE A 79 19.58 2.52 -1.28
CA PHE A 79 20.02 1.55 -0.28
C PHE A 79 19.98 0.13 -0.86
N GLU A 80 21.17 -0.42 -1.10
CA GLU A 80 21.36 -1.74 -1.71
C GLU A 80 20.64 -2.86 -0.95
N PHE A 81 20.50 -2.74 0.37
CA PHE A 81 19.88 -3.79 1.18
C PHE A 81 18.40 -4.01 0.85
N PHE A 82 17.67 -3.04 0.27
CA PHE A 82 16.30 -3.24 -0.21
C PHE A 82 16.22 -4.03 -1.52
N GLN A 83 17.34 -4.18 -2.23
CA GLN A 83 17.40 -5.00 -3.45
C GLN A 83 17.50 -6.50 -3.15
N ARG A 84 17.76 -6.86 -1.89
CA ARG A 84 17.87 -8.25 -1.42
C ARG A 84 16.77 -8.54 -0.39
N PRO A 85 16.33 -9.80 -0.25
CA PRO A 85 15.43 -10.19 0.84
C PRO A 85 16.05 -9.83 2.20
N MET A 86 15.28 -9.11 3.02
CA MET A 86 15.71 -8.75 4.36
C MET A 86 15.77 -9.99 5.26
N GLN A 87 16.97 -10.29 5.78
CA GLN A 87 17.22 -11.40 6.72
C GLN A 87 16.91 -11.00 8.17
N VAL A 88 15.79 -10.30 8.40
CA VAL A 88 15.35 -9.87 9.73
C VAL A 88 13.86 -10.18 9.92
N LYS A 89 13.43 -10.25 11.19
CA LYS A 89 12.00 -10.38 11.53
C LYS A 89 11.20 -9.18 10.97
N PRO A 90 9.93 -9.39 10.58
CA PRO A 90 9.11 -8.35 9.95
C PRO A 90 8.98 -7.08 10.82
N ASP A 91 8.93 -7.21 12.15
CA ASP A 91 8.89 -6.06 13.07
C ASP A 91 10.12 -5.16 12.92
N LYS A 92 11.30 -5.79 12.78
CA LYS A 92 12.56 -5.06 12.55
C LYS A 92 12.64 -4.49 11.14
N ALA A 93 12.17 -5.24 10.14
CA ALA A 93 12.09 -4.76 8.77
C ALA A 93 11.23 -3.50 8.64
N PHE A 94 10.10 -3.44 9.36
CA PHE A 94 9.23 -2.28 9.41
C PHE A 94 9.96 -1.05 9.97
N ILE A 95 10.61 -1.19 11.13
CA ILE A 95 11.37 -0.10 11.76
C ILE A 95 12.48 0.40 10.82
N ILE A 96 13.25 -0.50 10.21
CA ILE A 96 14.31 -0.12 9.26
C ILE A 96 13.73 0.67 8.08
N THR A 97 12.61 0.20 7.52
CA THR A 97 11.97 0.87 6.38
C THR A 97 11.49 2.27 6.73
N VAL A 98 10.84 2.45 7.89
CA VAL A 98 10.36 3.75 8.37
C VAL A 98 11.53 4.70 8.65
N MET A 99 12.58 4.22 9.35
CA MET A 99 13.75 5.03 9.68
C MET A 99 14.48 5.54 8.44
N VAL A 100 14.61 4.70 7.41
CA VAL A 100 15.29 5.05 6.17
C VAL A 100 14.44 6.01 5.32
N GLY A 101 13.12 5.88 5.34
CA GLY A 101 12.20 6.80 4.68
C GLY A 101 12.10 8.18 5.34
N CYS A 102 12.33 8.29 6.66
CA CYS A 102 12.21 9.52 7.44
C CYS A 102 13.50 10.35 7.55
N ARG A 103 14.59 9.99 6.86
CA ARG A 103 15.84 10.77 6.91
C ARG A 103 15.60 12.13 6.23
N ARG A 104 15.27 13.15 7.04
CA ARG A 104 15.30 14.56 6.65
C ARG A 104 16.74 14.87 6.22
N GLU A 105 16.91 15.22 4.95
CA GLU A 105 18.01 16.10 4.54
C GLU A 105 17.82 17.48 5.17
#